data_AF-A0A8T5M8L7-F1
#
_entry.id   AF-A0A8T5M8L7-F1
#
_cell.length_a   1.000
_cell.length_b   1.000
_cell.length_c   1.000
_cell.angle_alpha   90.00
_cell.angle_beta   90.00
_cell.angle_gamma   90.00
#
_symmetry.space_group_name_H-M   'P 1'
#
loop_
_entity.id
_entity.type
_entity.pdbx_description
1 polymer ?
#
loop_
_entity_poly.entity_id
_entity_poly.type
_entity_poly.pdbx_seq_one_letter_code
_entity_poly.pdbx_strand_id
1 'polypeptide(L)'
;MAVQLNKPEEIITLGVDEIVIQQYEPFEGQNIQRMPELLARGRVPIPASEVMKRRVAVGEQLPDWGNSWFDTSDLVAYDAKGRSNNVKFILTVDNKGNLTEVGKRALSWINPDMPLVNYAIDLSQGNLYDTLRGEGVIEVSREKLGEVEGRLKRGEVIDSKPWRILARHPDEVPVGFAEDKSLLPEYVDWVASKTGQGENMGVYFDANGDKAKMRAWFVYRLGGRSGALGRYYLVYGNGRFVGLAPEAQIALAKGIRERTLDARVKSDLDEGRGFEYNGRVYVPTSAENVEVK
;
A
#
# COMPACT_ATOMS: atom_id res chain seq x y z
N MET A 1 12.08 6.39 20.88
CA MET A 1 12.62 5.02 20.70
C MET A 1 12.58 4.73 19.22
N ALA A 2 13.66 4.21 18.63
CA ALA A 2 13.68 3.88 17.21
C ALA A 2 12.72 2.73 16.93
N VAL A 3 11.99 2.80 15.81
CA VAL A 3 10.99 1.79 15.42
C VAL A 3 11.71 0.58 14.82
N GLN A 4 11.48 -0.61 15.36
CA GLN A 4 12.05 -1.86 14.87
C GLN A 4 11.18 -2.45 13.74
N LEU A 5 11.61 -2.22 12.49
CA LEU A 5 10.84 -2.62 11.30
C LEU A 5 11.32 -3.89 10.60
N ASN A 6 12.56 -4.30 10.89
CA ASN A 6 13.25 -5.39 10.21
C ASN A 6 13.54 -6.54 11.18
N LYS A 7 13.43 -7.76 10.68
CA LYS A 7 14.05 -8.93 11.30
C LYS A 7 15.55 -8.96 10.99
N PRO A 8 16.37 -9.71 11.76
CA PRO A 8 17.79 -9.85 11.47
C PRO A 8 18.10 -10.28 10.02
N GLU A 9 17.31 -11.19 9.46
CA GLU A 9 17.46 -11.68 8.08
C GLU A 9 17.05 -10.67 6.99
N GLU A 10 16.38 -9.57 7.35
CA GLU A 10 15.97 -8.48 6.45
C GLU A 10 17.01 -7.34 6.41
N ILE A 11 18.18 -7.59 7.01
CA ILE A 11 19.33 -6.69 7.04
C ILE A 11 20.41 -7.27 6.12
N ILE A 12 20.70 -6.55 5.04
CA ILE A 12 21.71 -6.96 4.05
C ILE A 12 23.02 -6.23 4.38
N THR A 13 24.11 -6.99 4.59
CA THR A 13 25.45 -6.43 4.79
C THR A 13 26.26 -6.61 3.51
N LEU A 14 26.74 -5.52 2.91
CA LEU A 14 27.56 -5.54 1.71
C LEU A 14 29.03 -5.19 2.02
N GLY A 15 29.93 -6.12 1.71
CA GLY A 15 31.37 -5.88 1.60
C GLY A 15 32.14 -5.71 2.91
N VAL A 16 33.43 -5.36 2.76
CA VAL A 16 34.45 -5.25 3.84
C VAL A 16 34.24 -4.01 4.71
N ASP A 17 33.43 -3.05 4.26
CA ASP A 17 33.13 -1.79 4.96
C ASP A 17 31.79 -1.81 5.72
N GLU A 18 31.15 -2.99 5.88
CA GLU A 18 29.90 -3.18 6.64
C GLU A 18 28.77 -2.21 6.26
N ILE A 19 28.49 -2.01 4.97
CA ILE A 19 27.31 -1.23 4.58
C ILE A 19 26.06 -2.05 4.92
N VAL A 20 25.30 -1.58 5.91
CA VAL A 20 24.05 -2.20 6.39
C VAL A 20 22.86 -1.59 5.65
N ILE A 21 22.25 -2.37 4.75
CA ILE A 21 21.03 -2.00 4.04
C ILE A 21 19.84 -2.66 4.75
N GLN A 22 19.00 -1.82 5.36
CA GLN A 22 17.71 -2.26 5.91
C GLN A 22 16.67 -2.34 4.79
N GLN A 23 15.95 -3.47 4.72
CA GLN A 23 14.82 -3.63 3.81
C GLN A 23 13.79 -2.50 4.00
N TYR A 24 13.37 -2.26 5.24
CA TYR A 24 12.46 -1.19 5.64
C TYR A 24 13.20 -0.12 6.43
N GLU A 25 13.28 1.10 5.92
CA GLU A 25 13.92 2.22 6.62
C GLU A 25 12.86 3.27 7.00
N PRO A 26 12.76 3.69 8.29
CA PRO A 26 11.82 4.72 8.69
C PRO A 26 12.35 6.12 8.33
N PHE A 27 11.48 6.96 7.78
CA PHE A 27 11.74 8.37 7.52
C PHE A 27 10.78 9.22 8.36
N GLU A 28 11.21 9.56 9.58
CA GLU A 28 10.39 10.24 10.58
C GLU A 28 10.52 11.77 10.50
N GLY A 29 9.41 12.49 10.60
CA GLY A 29 9.39 13.96 10.60
C GLY A 29 8.30 14.52 9.71
N GLN A 30 8.50 15.73 9.20
CA GLN A 30 7.57 16.33 8.25
C GLN A 30 7.65 15.58 6.91
N ASN A 31 6.52 15.05 6.44
CA ASN A 31 6.46 14.29 5.18
C ASN A 31 6.98 15.08 3.98
N ILE A 32 6.72 16.40 3.93
CA ILE A 32 7.26 17.29 2.89
C ILE A 32 8.80 17.36 2.88
N GLN A 33 9.46 17.13 4.01
CA GLN A 33 10.93 17.10 4.08
C GLN A 33 11.48 15.70 3.82
N ARG A 34 10.74 14.67 4.27
CA ARG A 34 11.18 13.27 4.25
C ARG A 34 10.97 12.55 2.92
N MET A 35 9.93 12.90 2.16
CA MET A 35 9.70 12.26 0.86
C MET A 35 10.85 12.50 -0.14
N PRO A 36 11.38 13.72 -0.34
CA PRO A 36 12.51 13.93 -1.25
C PRO A 36 13.76 13.16 -0.82
N GLU A 37 14.05 13.14 0.48
CA GLU A 37 15.16 12.36 1.06
C GLU A 37 15.02 10.86 0.76
N LEU A 38 13.82 10.31 0.99
CA LEU A 38 13.50 8.91 0.73
C LEU A 38 13.72 8.57 -0.76
N LEU A 39 13.18 9.40 -1.67
CA LEU A 39 13.30 9.18 -3.11
C LEU A 39 14.74 9.35 -3.60
N ALA A 40 15.51 10.29 -3.05
CA ALA A 40 16.92 10.51 -3.40
C ALA A 40 17.80 9.30 -3.04
N ARG A 41 17.40 8.51 -2.04
CA ARG A 41 18.05 7.23 -1.68
C ARG A 41 17.56 6.05 -2.53
N GLY A 42 16.78 6.31 -3.59
CA GLY A 42 16.22 5.29 -4.47
C GLY A 42 15.12 4.44 -3.82
N ARG A 43 14.70 4.75 -2.60
CA ARG A 43 13.65 4.01 -1.91
C ARG A 43 12.27 4.41 -2.43
N VAL A 44 11.31 3.51 -2.22
CA VAL A 44 9.90 3.75 -2.51
C VAL A 44 9.12 3.64 -1.21
N PRO A 45 8.25 4.62 -0.86
CA PRO A 45 7.46 4.48 0.35
C PRO A 45 6.49 3.31 0.19
N ILE A 46 6.23 2.57 1.27
CA ILE A 46 5.36 1.40 1.21
C ILE A 46 3.87 1.81 1.06
N PRO A 47 3.08 1.08 0.25
CA PRO A 47 1.64 1.32 0.12
C PRO A 47 0.88 0.85 1.37
N ALA A 48 -0.40 1.21 1.47
CA ALA A 48 -1.23 0.78 2.59
C ALA A 48 -1.35 -0.76 2.68
N SER A 49 -1.45 -1.44 1.54
CA SER A 49 -1.49 -2.91 1.47
C SER A 49 -0.25 -3.56 2.07
N GLU A 50 0.94 -2.98 1.89
CA GLU A 50 2.17 -3.52 2.47
C GLU A 50 2.21 -3.33 4.00
N VAL A 51 1.70 -2.21 4.52
CA VAL A 51 1.50 -2.04 5.97
C VAL A 51 0.60 -3.14 6.52
N MET A 52 -0.49 -3.49 5.83
CA MET A 52 -1.39 -4.57 6.23
C MET A 52 -0.67 -5.92 6.23
N LYS A 53 0.03 -6.26 5.13
CA LYS A 53 0.80 -7.50 4.98
C LYS A 53 1.82 -7.66 6.10
N ARG A 54 2.60 -6.61 6.39
CA ARG A 54 3.62 -6.64 7.45
C ARG A 54 3.01 -6.82 8.82
N ARG A 55 1.93 -6.11 9.13
CA ARG A 55 1.21 -6.27 10.39
C ARG A 55 0.72 -7.70 10.60
N VAL A 56 0.10 -8.30 9.59
CA VAL A 56 -0.37 -9.70 9.65
C VAL A 56 0.80 -10.67 9.77
N ALA A 57 1.82 -10.53 8.93
CA ALA A 57 2.89 -11.52 8.81
C ALA A 57 3.88 -11.51 10.00
N VAL A 58 4.19 -10.34 10.55
CA VAL A 58 5.28 -10.19 11.52
C VAL A 58 4.89 -9.40 12.76
N GLY A 59 3.64 -8.95 12.90
CA GLY A 59 3.23 -8.06 14.00
C GLY A 59 3.41 -8.62 15.41
N GLU A 60 3.46 -9.95 15.60
CA GLU A 60 3.82 -10.56 16.89
C GLU A 60 5.32 -10.45 17.20
N GLN A 61 6.15 -10.63 16.16
CA GLN A 61 7.61 -10.69 16.27
C GLN A 61 8.20 -9.28 16.29
N LEU A 62 7.57 -8.35 15.57
CA LEU A 62 7.93 -6.95 15.43
C LEU A 62 6.71 -6.10 15.81
N PRO A 63 6.41 -5.96 17.11
CA PRO A 63 5.20 -5.29 17.61
C PRO A 63 5.09 -3.83 17.20
N ASP A 64 6.22 -3.21 16.85
CA ASP A 64 6.29 -1.85 16.33
C ASP A 64 5.49 -1.65 15.04
N TRP A 65 5.30 -2.67 14.22
CA TRP A 65 4.37 -2.61 13.08
C TRP A 65 2.93 -2.38 13.53
N GLY A 66 2.50 -2.94 14.66
CA GLY A 66 1.17 -2.71 15.23
C GLY A 66 1.06 -1.46 16.11
N ASN A 67 2.12 -1.14 16.85
CA ASN A 67 2.15 -0.06 17.83
C ASN A 67 2.47 1.31 17.22
N SER A 68 2.94 1.34 15.97
CA SER A 68 3.24 2.56 15.22
C SER A 68 2.16 2.90 14.21
N TRP A 69 2.16 4.17 13.80
CA TRP A 69 1.41 4.66 12.64
C TRP A 69 2.35 4.89 11.47
N PHE A 70 1.80 4.89 10.26
CA PHE A 70 2.55 5.03 9.02
C PHE A 70 1.83 5.95 8.05
N ASP A 71 2.56 6.90 7.50
CA ASP A 71 2.22 7.53 6.24
C ASP A 71 2.62 6.57 5.12
N THR A 72 1.76 6.39 4.13
CA THR A 72 1.92 5.41 3.06
C THR A 72 2.19 6.10 1.73
N SER A 73 2.69 5.35 0.75
CA SER A 73 2.84 5.86 -0.61
C SER A 73 1.52 6.02 -1.35
N ASP A 74 0.43 5.44 -0.85
CA ASP A 74 -0.89 5.68 -1.43
C ASP A 74 -1.34 7.10 -1.11
N LEU A 75 -1.84 7.78 -2.13
CA LEU A 75 -2.27 9.16 -2.00
C LEU A 75 -3.77 9.28 -2.23
N VAL A 76 -4.32 10.37 -1.72
CA VAL A 76 -5.71 10.75 -1.94
C VAL A 76 -5.76 12.22 -2.37
N ALA A 77 -6.49 12.49 -3.44
CA ALA A 77 -6.74 13.83 -3.92
C ALA A 77 -8.23 14.16 -3.86
N TYR A 78 -8.49 15.39 -3.45
CA TYR A 78 -9.81 15.97 -3.31
C TYR A 78 -9.94 17.12 -4.28
N ASP A 79 -11.08 17.20 -4.94
CA ASP A 79 -11.36 18.32 -5.83
C ASP A 79 -11.76 19.58 -5.04
N ALA A 80 -11.74 20.72 -5.72
CA ALA A 80 -12.31 21.97 -5.23
C ALA A 80 -13.84 21.86 -5.12
N LYS A 81 -14.39 22.45 -4.06
CA LYS A 81 -15.82 22.55 -3.82
C LYS A 81 -16.49 23.24 -5.02
N GLY A 82 -17.59 22.64 -5.48
CA GLY A 82 -18.36 23.14 -6.63
C GLY A 82 -17.87 22.65 -7.99
N ARG A 83 -16.67 22.05 -8.09
CA ARG A 83 -16.18 21.43 -9.33
C ARG A 83 -16.59 19.96 -9.44
N SER A 84 -16.32 19.19 -8.39
CA SER A 84 -16.72 17.79 -8.29
C SER A 84 -16.88 17.36 -6.83
N ASN A 85 -17.59 16.26 -6.61
CA ASN A 85 -17.63 15.56 -5.33
C ASN A 85 -16.77 14.28 -5.33
N ASN A 86 -15.85 14.18 -6.28
CA ASN A 86 -15.01 13.00 -6.45
C ASN A 86 -13.75 13.03 -5.59
N VAL A 87 -13.34 11.84 -5.20
CA VAL A 87 -12.09 11.54 -4.54
C VAL A 87 -11.27 10.65 -5.47
N LYS A 88 -10.00 10.99 -5.67
CA LYS A 88 -9.06 10.15 -6.42
C LYS A 88 -8.15 9.43 -5.44
N PHE A 89 -8.20 8.10 -5.47
CA PHE A 89 -7.18 7.26 -4.87
C PHE A 89 -6.07 7.09 -5.88
N ILE A 90 -4.82 7.29 -5.45
CA ILE A 90 -3.65 7.23 -6.33
C ILE A 90 -2.76 6.12 -5.77
N LEU A 91 -2.82 4.98 -6.44
CA LEU A 91 -2.00 3.80 -6.20
C LEU A 91 -0.65 4.06 -6.86
N THR A 92 0.36 4.38 -6.06
CA THR A 92 1.64 4.86 -6.59
C THR A 92 2.58 3.74 -7.01
N VAL A 93 2.34 2.52 -6.51
CA VAL A 93 3.06 1.30 -6.85
C VAL A 93 2.13 0.21 -7.37
N ASP A 94 2.61 -0.52 -8.37
CA ASP A 94 1.98 -1.74 -8.89
C ASP A 94 2.22 -2.95 -7.95
N ASN A 95 1.60 -4.10 -8.25
CA ASN A 95 1.75 -5.32 -7.44
C ASN A 95 3.13 -5.99 -7.58
N LYS A 96 4.02 -5.45 -8.40
CA LYS A 96 5.42 -5.86 -8.52
C LYS A 96 6.35 -4.90 -7.78
N GLY A 97 5.82 -3.88 -7.11
CA GLY A 97 6.58 -2.86 -6.38
C GLY A 97 7.14 -1.74 -7.25
N ASN A 98 6.78 -1.65 -8.54
CA ASN A 98 7.24 -0.58 -9.41
C ASN A 98 6.41 0.67 -9.21
N LEU A 99 7.08 1.82 -9.12
CA LEU A 99 6.40 3.11 -9.16
C LEU A 99 5.75 3.36 -10.53
N THR A 100 4.47 3.73 -10.52
CA THR A 100 3.74 4.16 -11.71
C THR A 100 4.17 5.56 -12.14
N GLU A 101 3.98 5.94 -13.40
CA GLU A 101 4.33 7.29 -13.87
C GLU A 101 3.53 8.39 -13.14
N VAL A 102 2.27 8.14 -12.85
CA VAL A 102 1.46 9.04 -12.01
C VAL A 102 1.96 9.06 -10.57
N GLY A 103 2.37 7.92 -10.03
CA GLY A 103 2.89 7.78 -8.69
C GLY A 103 4.22 8.51 -8.48
N LYS A 104 5.19 8.33 -9.38
CA LYS A 104 6.48 9.05 -9.35
C LYS A 104 6.26 10.56 -9.26
N ARG A 105 5.42 11.08 -10.15
CA ARG A 105 5.10 12.50 -10.22
C ARG A 105 4.36 12.99 -8.97
N ALA A 106 3.31 12.29 -8.53
CA ALA A 106 2.55 12.69 -7.36
C ALA A 106 3.39 12.66 -6.07
N LEU A 107 4.22 11.63 -5.88
CA LEU A 107 5.16 11.57 -4.75
C LEU A 107 6.20 12.69 -4.82
N SER A 108 6.70 13.02 -6.02
CA SER A 108 7.66 14.13 -6.20
C SER A 108 7.09 15.49 -5.79
N TRP A 109 5.76 15.66 -5.78
CA TRP A 109 5.12 16.88 -5.31
C TRP A 109 5.06 17.01 -3.78
N ILE A 110 5.37 15.94 -3.04
CA ILE A 110 5.48 16.02 -1.58
C ILE A 110 6.89 16.49 -1.28
N ASN A 111 7.12 17.80 -1.38
CA ASN A 111 8.40 18.43 -1.13
C ASN A 111 8.20 19.84 -0.50
N PRO A 112 9.25 20.48 0.05
CA PRO A 112 9.11 21.77 0.74
C PRO A 112 8.79 22.94 -0.20
N ASP A 113 9.09 22.83 -1.48
CA ASP A 113 8.93 23.89 -2.47
C ASP A 113 7.50 23.93 -3.05
N MET A 114 6.72 22.86 -2.85
CA MET A 114 5.36 22.78 -3.35
C MET A 114 4.40 23.61 -2.49
N PRO A 115 3.56 24.46 -3.11
CA PRO A 115 2.56 25.23 -2.39
C PRO A 115 1.60 24.32 -1.62
N LEU A 116 1.22 24.76 -0.42
CA LEU A 116 0.32 24.01 0.45
C LEU A 116 -1.01 24.75 0.66
N VAL A 117 -2.09 23.97 0.78
CA VAL A 117 -3.39 24.44 1.26
C VAL A 117 -3.86 23.51 2.38
N ASN A 118 -4.13 24.07 3.56
CA ASN A 118 -4.50 23.29 4.75
C ASN A 118 -3.53 22.12 5.02
N TYR A 119 -2.23 22.37 4.88
CA TYR A 119 -1.16 21.39 5.08
C TYR A 119 -1.21 20.16 4.14
N ALA A 120 -1.88 20.29 2.99
CA ALA A 120 -1.88 19.36 1.87
C ALA A 120 -1.22 20.02 0.66
N ILE A 121 -0.79 19.24 -0.33
CA ILE A 121 -0.28 19.78 -1.60
C ILE A 121 -1.42 20.51 -2.31
N ASP A 122 -1.22 21.78 -2.68
CA ASP A 122 -2.17 22.57 -3.45
C ASP A 122 -2.15 22.11 -4.93
N LEU A 123 -3.25 21.47 -5.36
CA LEU A 123 -3.42 20.99 -6.73
C LEU A 123 -4.16 21.99 -7.63
N SER A 124 -4.52 23.16 -7.12
CA SER A 124 -5.23 24.20 -7.89
C SER A 124 -4.32 24.90 -8.90
N GLN A 125 -3.01 24.85 -8.70
CA GLN A 125 -2.04 25.40 -9.64
C GLN A 125 -1.95 24.53 -10.89
N GLY A 126 -1.87 25.14 -12.07
CA GLY A 126 -1.50 24.46 -13.32
C GLY A 126 -2.36 23.25 -13.72
N ASN A 127 -3.62 23.16 -13.26
CA ASN A 127 -4.51 22.01 -13.45
C ASN A 127 -3.94 20.67 -12.95
N LEU A 128 -3.07 20.68 -11.92
CA LEU A 128 -2.40 19.47 -11.43
C LEU A 128 -3.38 18.35 -11.07
N TYR A 129 -4.55 18.67 -10.49
CA TYR A 129 -5.57 17.67 -10.18
C TYR A 129 -6.05 16.89 -11.42
N ASP A 130 -6.20 17.54 -12.56
CA ASP A 130 -6.70 16.90 -13.79
C ASP A 130 -5.63 16.04 -14.46
N THR A 131 -4.36 16.28 -14.13
CA THR A 131 -3.24 15.44 -14.58
C THR A 131 -3.12 14.13 -13.81
N LEU A 132 -3.80 14.00 -12.65
CA LEU A 132 -3.94 12.75 -11.90
C LEU A 132 -4.95 11.85 -12.59
N ARG A 133 -4.46 11.09 -13.58
CA ARG A 133 -5.23 10.13 -14.38
C ARG A 133 -4.32 9.02 -14.89
N GLY A 134 -4.93 7.90 -15.29
CA GLY A 134 -4.22 6.74 -15.83
C GLY A 134 -4.29 5.52 -14.91
N GLU A 135 -3.47 4.53 -15.20
CA GLU A 135 -3.40 3.31 -14.42
C GLU A 135 -3.01 3.61 -12.96
N GLY A 136 -3.72 3.02 -12.01
CA GLY A 136 -3.53 3.28 -10.58
C GLY A 136 -4.25 4.52 -10.05
N VAL A 137 -4.98 5.28 -10.87
CA VAL A 137 -5.87 6.33 -10.35
C VAL A 137 -7.32 5.84 -10.37
N ILE A 138 -7.90 5.71 -9.18
CA ILE A 138 -9.29 5.28 -9.01
C ILE A 138 -10.10 6.48 -8.55
N GLU A 139 -10.97 6.97 -9.42
CA GLU A 139 -11.86 8.08 -9.13
C GLU A 139 -13.22 7.56 -8.67
N VAL A 140 -13.64 8.00 -7.49
CA VAL A 140 -14.89 7.56 -6.87
C VAL A 140 -15.61 8.79 -6.33
N SER A 141 -16.89 8.89 -6.62
CA SER A 141 -17.73 9.91 -6.01
C SER A 141 -18.00 9.59 -4.53
N ARG A 142 -18.03 10.60 -3.66
CA ARG A 142 -18.14 10.35 -2.20
C ARG A 142 -19.37 9.53 -1.82
N GLU A 143 -20.49 9.70 -2.52
CA GLU A 143 -21.71 8.93 -2.27
C GLU A 143 -21.55 7.42 -2.55
N LYS A 144 -20.55 7.03 -3.37
CA LYS A 144 -20.22 5.62 -3.65
C LYS A 144 -19.17 5.04 -2.68
N LEU A 145 -18.65 5.82 -1.74
CA LEU A 145 -17.67 5.34 -0.76
C LEU A 145 -18.30 4.54 0.38
N GLY A 146 -19.63 4.57 0.52
CA GLY A 146 -20.35 3.93 1.61
C GLY A 146 -20.18 4.70 2.93
N GLU A 147 -20.25 3.99 4.04
CA GLU A 147 -20.06 4.59 5.37
C GLU A 147 -18.60 4.99 5.58
N VAL A 148 -18.42 6.29 5.81
CA VAL A 148 -17.14 6.96 6.07
C VAL A 148 -17.32 7.84 7.31
N GLU A 149 -16.23 8.24 7.98
CA GLU A 149 -16.28 9.08 9.20
C GLU A 149 -16.82 8.38 10.46
N GLY A 150 -16.66 7.05 10.54
CA GLY A 150 -17.19 6.26 11.65
C GLY A 150 -16.24 5.17 12.13
N ARG A 151 -16.73 4.37 13.08
CA ARG A 151 -16.18 3.06 13.39
C ARG A 151 -17.02 2.05 12.64
N LEU A 152 -16.36 1.14 11.95
CA LEU A 152 -16.97 0.10 11.14
C LEU A 152 -16.82 -1.23 11.86
N LYS A 153 -17.86 -2.04 11.79
CA LYS A 153 -17.84 -3.45 12.17
C LYS A 153 -17.06 -4.24 11.13
N ARG A 154 -16.60 -5.43 11.52
CA ARG A 154 -15.87 -6.36 10.64
C ARG A 154 -16.47 -6.50 9.23
N GLY A 155 -17.76 -6.78 9.12
CA GLY A 155 -18.44 -6.94 7.81
C GLY A 155 -18.41 -5.64 6.99
N GLU A 156 -18.71 -4.51 7.63
CA GLU A 156 -18.72 -3.19 6.99
C GLU A 156 -17.32 -2.80 6.48
N VAL A 157 -16.24 -3.20 7.18
CA VAL A 157 -14.86 -2.98 6.71
C VAL A 157 -14.55 -3.82 5.48
N ILE A 158 -14.94 -5.09 5.46
CA ILE A 158 -14.71 -6.01 4.35
C ILE A 158 -15.43 -5.53 3.07
N ASP A 159 -16.63 -4.96 3.24
CA ASP A 159 -17.44 -4.41 2.15
C ASP A 159 -17.09 -2.94 1.81
N SER A 160 -16.26 -2.29 2.62
CA SER A 160 -15.89 -0.88 2.45
C SER A 160 -15.00 -0.69 1.21
N LYS A 161 -15.52 0.01 0.20
CA LYS A 161 -14.78 0.36 -1.02
C LYS A 161 -13.42 1.03 -0.73
N PRO A 162 -13.30 2.03 0.17
CA PRO A 162 -12.00 2.59 0.54
C PRO A 162 -11.00 1.55 1.06
N TRP A 163 -11.41 0.67 1.97
CA TRP A 163 -10.52 -0.36 2.51
C TRP A 163 -10.14 -1.38 1.45
N ARG A 164 -11.08 -1.79 0.60
CA ARG A 164 -10.81 -2.67 -0.54
C ARG A 164 -9.83 -2.05 -1.53
N ILE A 165 -9.93 -0.75 -1.84
CA ILE A 165 -8.93 -0.04 -2.68
C ILE A 165 -7.55 -0.02 -2.01
N LEU A 166 -7.47 0.34 -0.72
CA LEU A 166 -6.20 0.42 0.02
C LEU A 166 -5.54 -0.95 0.22
N ALA A 167 -6.35 -1.99 0.41
CA ALA A 167 -5.91 -3.38 0.46
C ALA A 167 -5.67 -3.98 -0.93
N ARG A 168 -5.90 -3.21 -2.00
CA ARG A 168 -5.73 -3.64 -3.39
C ARG A 168 -6.57 -4.86 -3.77
N HIS A 169 -7.80 -4.91 -3.29
CA HIS A 169 -8.73 -5.99 -3.60
C HIS A 169 -8.98 -6.07 -5.11
N PRO A 170 -8.94 -7.27 -5.73
CA PRO A 170 -9.01 -7.44 -7.19
C PRO A 170 -10.28 -6.88 -7.83
N ASP A 171 -11.40 -6.82 -7.09
CA ASP A 171 -12.65 -6.23 -7.59
C ASP A 171 -12.64 -4.69 -7.69
N GLU A 172 -11.71 -4.01 -7.01
CA GLU A 172 -11.70 -2.54 -6.92
C GLU A 172 -10.53 -1.88 -7.67
N VAL A 173 -9.48 -2.65 -7.97
CA VAL A 173 -8.24 -2.13 -8.56
C VAL A 173 -7.89 -2.89 -9.84
N PRO A 174 -7.17 -2.27 -10.81
CA PRO A 174 -6.72 -2.98 -11.99
C PRO A 174 -5.83 -4.19 -11.63
N VAL A 175 -5.81 -5.21 -12.49
CA VAL A 175 -5.04 -6.47 -12.27
C VAL A 175 -3.55 -6.21 -11.96
N GLY A 176 -2.95 -5.18 -12.57
CA GLY A 176 -1.56 -4.79 -12.29
C GLY A 176 -1.31 -4.28 -10.87
N PHE A 177 -2.35 -3.98 -10.11
CA PHE A 177 -2.27 -3.47 -8.73
C PHE A 177 -2.84 -4.47 -7.71
N ALA A 178 -3.60 -5.46 -8.18
CA ALA A 178 -4.35 -6.35 -7.33
C ALA A 178 -3.42 -7.23 -6.47
N GLU A 179 -3.84 -7.40 -5.22
CA GLU A 179 -3.23 -8.29 -4.21
C GLU A 179 -4.15 -9.50 -3.96
N ASP A 180 -3.73 -10.39 -3.06
CA ASP A 180 -4.59 -11.49 -2.62
C ASP A 180 -5.90 -10.95 -2.03
N LYS A 181 -7.04 -11.51 -2.47
CA LYS A 181 -8.37 -11.19 -1.96
C LYS A 181 -8.50 -11.44 -0.44
N SER A 182 -7.68 -12.32 0.13
CA SER A 182 -7.69 -12.63 1.57
C SER A 182 -7.04 -11.55 2.43
N LEU A 183 -6.24 -10.65 1.86
CA LEU A 183 -5.45 -9.67 2.62
C LEU A 183 -6.32 -8.81 3.54
N LEU A 184 -7.42 -8.26 3.03
CA LEU A 184 -8.30 -7.41 3.83
C LEU A 184 -8.99 -8.21 4.95
N PRO A 185 -9.66 -9.35 4.69
CA PRO A 185 -10.18 -10.21 5.75
C PRO A 185 -9.15 -10.60 6.82
N GLU A 186 -7.95 -11.03 6.43
CA GLU A 186 -6.88 -11.40 7.35
C GLU A 186 -6.43 -10.22 8.20
N TYR A 187 -6.29 -9.04 7.59
CA TYR A 187 -5.93 -7.83 8.30
C TYR A 187 -7.02 -7.41 9.30
N VAL A 188 -8.29 -7.47 8.92
CA VAL A 188 -9.42 -7.19 9.84
C VAL A 188 -9.40 -8.14 11.03
N ASP A 189 -9.15 -9.43 10.80
CA ASP A 189 -9.07 -10.44 11.85
C ASP A 189 -7.88 -10.23 12.78
N TRP A 190 -6.75 -9.84 12.19
CA TRP A 190 -5.59 -9.44 12.96
C TRP A 190 -5.89 -8.22 13.84
N VAL A 191 -6.50 -7.15 13.31
CA VAL A 191 -6.89 -5.96 14.12
C VAL A 191 -7.88 -6.36 15.23
N ALA A 192 -8.85 -7.22 14.93
CA ALA A 192 -9.83 -7.73 15.91
C ALA A 192 -9.15 -8.51 17.04
N SER A 193 -8.24 -9.42 16.72
CA SER A 193 -7.50 -10.18 17.74
C SER A 193 -6.64 -9.29 18.63
N LYS A 194 -6.17 -8.15 18.12
CA LYS A 194 -5.33 -7.20 18.87
C LYS A 194 -6.09 -6.23 19.75
N THR A 195 -7.31 -5.88 19.36
CA THR A 195 -8.10 -4.85 20.05
C THR A 195 -9.19 -5.44 20.94
N GLY A 196 -9.64 -6.66 20.66
CA GLY A 196 -10.77 -7.30 21.36
C GLY A 196 -12.12 -6.59 21.13
N GLN A 197 -12.21 -5.67 20.18
CA GLN A 197 -13.41 -4.87 19.89
C GLN A 197 -14.03 -5.23 18.54
N GLY A 198 -15.36 -5.23 18.48
CA GLY A 198 -16.10 -5.50 17.24
C GLY A 198 -16.14 -4.34 16.24
N GLU A 199 -15.88 -3.10 16.70
CA GLU A 199 -15.88 -1.85 15.92
C GLU A 199 -14.53 -1.14 16.09
N ASN A 200 -13.53 -1.62 15.36
CA ASN A 200 -12.13 -1.28 15.61
C ASN A 200 -11.40 -0.73 14.39
N MET A 201 -12.11 -0.46 13.29
CA MET A 201 -11.54 0.10 12.07
C MET A 201 -12.39 1.26 11.57
N GLY A 202 -11.78 2.21 10.88
CA GLY A 202 -12.50 3.36 10.32
C GLY A 202 -11.74 3.98 9.17
N VAL A 203 -12.47 4.67 8.30
CA VAL A 203 -11.90 5.45 7.20
C VAL A 203 -12.38 6.89 7.31
N TYR A 204 -11.44 7.83 7.19
CA TYR A 204 -11.71 9.25 7.39
C TYR A 204 -11.14 10.06 6.24
N PHE A 205 -11.99 10.78 5.53
CA PHE A 205 -11.63 11.63 4.42
C PHE A 205 -11.53 13.08 4.85
N ASP A 206 -10.80 13.87 4.08
CA ASP A 206 -10.85 15.32 4.22
C ASP A 206 -12.17 15.82 3.61
N ALA A 207 -12.63 16.99 4.01
CA ALA A 207 -13.73 17.67 3.33
C ALA A 207 -13.23 18.32 2.03
N ASN A 208 -14.14 18.51 1.05
CA ASN A 208 -13.84 19.37 -0.09
C ASN A 208 -13.61 20.80 0.43
N GLY A 209 -12.50 21.41 0.02
CA GLY A 209 -12.20 22.81 0.31
C GLY A 209 -12.33 23.67 -0.94
N ASP A 210 -12.04 24.97 -0.83
CA ASP A 210 -12.11 25.89 -1.98
C ASP A 210 -11.05 25.58 -3.06
N LYS A 211 -10.01 24.82 -2.70
CA LYS A 211 -8.94 24.39 -3.59
C LYS A 211 -8.82 22.87 -3.61
N ALA A 212 -8.51 22.35 -4.80
CA ALA A 212 -8.12 20.96 -4.96
C ALA A 212 -6.81 20.68 -4.19
N LYS A 213 -6.72 19.52 -3.55
CA LYS A 213 -5.61 19.21 -2.64
C LYS A 213 -5.28 17.71 -2.62
N MET A 214 -4.04 17.37 -2.29
CA MET A 214 -3.58 15.98 -2.18
C MET A 214 -2.86 15.70 -0.86
N ARG A 215 -3.09 14.52 -0.31
CA ARG A 215 -2.49 14.02 0.93
C ARG A 215 -2.01 12.58 0.76
N ALA A 216 -1.10 12.16 1.62
CA ALA A 216 -0.77 10.76 1.81
C ALA A 216 -1.86 10.09 2.67
N TRP A 217 -2.13 8.82 2.43
CA TRP A 217 -2.90 7.99 3.34
C TRP A 217 -2.07 7.68 4.58
N PHE A 218 -2.71 7.83 5.73
CA PHE A 218 -2.13 7.54 7.03
C PHE A 218 -2.84 6.34 7.65
N VAL A 219 -2.09 5.30 8.00
CA VAL A 219 -2.60 4.10 8.69
C VAL A 219 -2.26 4.20 10.17
N TYR A 220 -3.29 4.27 11.02
CA TYR A 220 -3.17 4.48 12.46
C TYR A 220 -2.60 3.25 13.19
N ARG A 221 -2.01 3.48 14.38
CA ARG A 221 -1.54 2.43 15.31
C ARG A 221 -2.72 1.73 16.00
N LEU A 222 -2.50 0.53 16.55
CA LEU A 222 -3.53 -0.29 17.21
C LEU A 222 -3.93 0.11 18.65
N GLY A 223 -3.87 1.38 19.02
CA GLY A 223 -4.15 1.85 20.40
C GLY A 223 -5.62 1.80 20.84
N GLY A 224 -6.36 0.75 20.47
CA GLY A 224 -7.80 0.55 20.65
C GLY A 224 -8.57 0.42 19.33
N ARG A 225 -7.96 0.82 18.21
CA ARG A 225 -8.51 0.72 16.84
C ARG A 225 -7.41 0.87 15.81
N SER A 226 -7.65 0.42 14.58
CA SER A 226 -6.92 0.82 13.38
C SER A 226 -7.76 1.83 12.58
N GLY A 227 -7.14 2.56 11.66
CA GLY A 227 -7.88 3.49 10.81
C GLY A 227 -7.05 4.00 9.64
N ALA A 228 -7.72 4.26 8.52
CA ALA A 228 -7.12 4.89 7.34
C ALA A 228 -7.59 6.34 7.27
N LEU A 229 -6.64 7.28 7.35
CA LEU A 229 -6.91 8.72 7.36
C LEU A 229 -6.38 9.34 6.07
N GLY A 230 -7.31 9.75 5.21
CA GLY A 230 -7.03 10.51 4.00
C GLY A 230 -6.99 12.02 4.26
N ARG A 231 -6.98 12.46 5.52
CA ARG A 231 -7.05 13.87 5.94
C ARG A 231 -5.85 14.35 6.75
N TYR A 232 -4.83 13.52 6.91
CA TYR A 232 -3.68 13.85 7.74
C TYR A 232 -2.79 14.93 7.11
N TYR A 233 -2.04 15.65 7.95
CA TYR A 233 -1.27 16.82 7.51
C TYR A 233 0.15 16.41 7.12
N LEU A 234 0.66 16.92 6.00
CA LEU A 234 1.98 16.58 5.50
C LEU A 234 3.13 17.31 6.21
N VAL A 235 2.80 18.33 7.02
CA VAL A 235 3.79 19.19 7.70
C VAL A 235 3.94 18.89 9.19
N TYR A 236 3.18 17.93 9.72
CA TYR A 236 3.32 17.56 11.12
C TYR A 236 4.66 16.86 11.34
N GLY A 237 5.33 17.21 12.44
CA GLY A 237 6.68 16.70 12.75
C GLY A 237 6.72 15.24 13.18
N ASN A 238 5.60 14.53 13.15
CA ASN A 238 5.45 13.14 13.56
C ASN A 238 5.03 12.22 12.39
N GLY A 239 5.16 12.68 11.14
CA GLY A 239 4.99 11.82 9.98
C GLY A 239 6.00 10.67 9.99
N ARG A 240 5.64 9.55 9.39
CA ARG A 240 6.47 8.35 9.30
C ARG A 240 6.21 7.61 8.00
N PHE A 241 6.99 7.94 6.97
CA PHE A 241 7.12 7.05 5.84
C PHE A 241 8.05 5.88 6.19
N VAL A 242 7.84 4.76 5.50
CA VAL A 242 8.78 3.64 5.51
C VAL A 242 9.21 3.40 4.08
N GLY A 243 10.51 3.56 3.81
CA GLY A 243 11.09 3.35 2.48
C GLY A 243 11.57 1.92 2.30
N LEU A 244 11.08 1.26 1.26
CA LEU A 244 11.53 -0.07 0.83
C LEU A 244 12.78 0.04 -0.04
N ALA A 245 13.83 -0.72 0.32
CA ALA A 245 15.09 -0.75 -0.41
C ALA A 245 14.91 -1.26 -1.86
N PRO A 246 15.64 -0.73 -2.85
CA PRO A 246 15.62 -1.23 -4.23
C PRO A 246 15.90 -2.74 -4.34
N GLU A 247 16.88 -3.24 -3.60
CA GLU A 247 17.27 -4.65 -3.59
C GLU A 247 16.12 -5.54 -3.09
N ALA A 248 15.37 -5.04 -2.12
CA ALA A 248 14.19 -5.73 -1.61
C ALA A 248 13.03 -5.71 -2.61
N GLN A 249 12.89 -4.67 -3.44
CA GLN A 249 11.90 -4.64 -4.52
C GLN A 249 12.20 -5.73 -5.55
N ILE A 250 13.48 -5.95 -5.88
CA ILE A 250 13.91 -7.04 -6.78
C ILE A 250 13.58 -8.42 -6.17
N ALA A 251 13.84 -8.60 -4.87
CA ALA A 251 13.53 -9.85 -4.17
C ALA A 251 12.01 -10.10 -4.09
N LEU A 252 11.20 -9.07 -3.83
CA LEU A 252 9.73 -9.11 -3.87
C LEU A 252 9.22 -9.51 -5.26
N ALA A 253 9.74 -8.87 -6.32
CA ALA A 253 9.36 -9.19 -7.69
C ALA A 253 9.69 -10.66 -8.05
N LYS A 254 10.81 -11.20 -7.53
CA LYS A 254 11.19 -12.60 -7.72
C LYS A 254 10.27 -13.57 -6.95
N GLY A 255 10.02 -13.29 -5.66
CA GLY A 255 9.17 -14.13 -4.81
C GLY A 255 7.70 -14.14 -5.23
N ILE A 256 7.17 -13.02 -5.74
CA ILE A 256 5.82 -12.97 -6.33
C ILE A 256 5.76 -13.84 -7.59
N ARG A 257 6.80 -13.81 -8.44
CA ARG A 257 6.86 -14.64 -9.65
C ARG A 257 6.82 -16.14 -9.31
N GLU A 258 7.53 -16.54 -8.25
CA GLU A 258 7.53 -17.93 -7.75
C GLU A 258 6.16 -18.33 -7.19
N ARG A 259 5.53 -17.49 -6.34
CA ARG A 259 4.17 -17.79 -5.83
C ARG A 259 3.09 -17.81 -6.91
N THR A 260 3.19 -16.93 -7.91
CA THR A 260 2.25 -16.91 -9.04
C THR A 260 2.42 -18.14 -9.91
N LEU A 261 3.66 -18.62 -10.06
CA LEU A 261 3.95 -19.89 -10.71
C LEU A 261 3.35 -21.05 -9.90
N ASP A 262 3.60 -21.11 -8.59
CA ASP A 262 3.06 -22.18 -7.73
C ASP A 262 1.54 -22.22 -7.73
N ALA A 263 0.88 -21.05 -7.67
CA ALA A 263 -0.58 -20.95 -7.74
C ALA A 263 -1.12 -21.40 -9.11
N ARG A 264 -0.43 -21.03 -10.21
CA ARG A 264 -0.80 -21.47 -11.56
C ARG A 264 -0.59 -22.97 -11.74
N VAL A 265 0.56 -23.49 -11.31
CA VAL A 265 0.89 -24.92 -11.32
C VAL A 265 -0.15 -25.70 -10.52
N LYS A 266 -0.52 -25.22 -9.33
CA LYS A 266 -1.54 -25.86 -8.50
C LYS A 266 -2.91 -25.89 -9.19
N SER A 267 -3.38 -24.77 -9.76
CA SER A 267 -4.64 -24.73 -10.53
C SER A 267 -4.60 -25.65 -11.75
N ASP A 268 -3.50 -25.67 -12.50
CA ASP A 268 -3.36 -26.54 -13.66
C ASP A 268 -3.32 -28.03 -13.27
N LEU A 269 -2.67 -28.38 -12.15
CA LEU A 269 -2.68 -29.73 -11.59
C LEU A 269 -4.08 -30.14 -11.10
N ASP A 270 -4.78 -29.28 -10.37
CA ASP A 270 -6.14 -29.52 -9.86
C ASP A 270 -7.14 -29.70 -11.01
N GLU A 271 -6.91 -29.03 -12.15
CA GLU A 271 -7.75 -29.09 -13.35
C GLU A 271 -7.28 -30.14 -14.37
N GLY A 272 -6.21 -30.89 -14.10
CA GLY A 272 -5.67 -31.91 -15.01
C GLY A 272 -5.10 -31.34 -16.32
N ARG A 273 -4.71 -30.06 -16.33
CA ARG A 273 -4.11 -29.39 -17.49
C ARG A 273 -2.58 -29.47 -17.47
N GLY A 274 -2.00 -29.71 -18.64
CA GLY A 274 -0.56 -29.52 -18.83
C GLY A 274 -0.19 -28.04 -18.90
N PHE A 275 1.02 -27.69 -18.48
CA PHE A 275 1.56 -26.32 -18.54
C PHE A 275 2.99 -26.30 -19.05
N GLU A 276 3.41 -25.21 -19.69
CA GLU A 276 4.78 -25.01 -20.14
C GLU A 276 5.56 -24.09 -19.18
N TYR A 277 6.77 -24.49 -18.81
CA TYR A 277 7.69 -23.69 -18.01
C TYR A 277 9.13 -23.89 -18.48
N ASN A 278 9.83 -22.78 -18.79
CA ASN A 278 11.21 -22.78 -19.31
C ASN A 278 11.44 -23.72 -20.50
N GLY A 279 10.51 -23.74 -21.46
CA GLY A 279 10.59 -24.58 -22.66
C GLY A 279 10.38 -26.07 -22.41
N ARG A 280 9.88 -26.45 -21.22
CA ARG A 280 9.50 -27.82 -20.87
C ARG A 280 8.00 -27.88 -20.60
N VAL A 281 7.34 -28.89 -21.17
CA VAL A 281 5.91 -29.16 -20.95
C VAL A 281 5.76 -30.15 -19.80
N TYR A 282 4.95 -29.78 -18.83
CA TYR A 282 4.60 -30.56 -17.66
C TYR A 282 3.15 -31.01 -17.81
N VAL A 283 2.89 -32.32 -17.77
CA VAL A 283 1.54 -32.87 -17.91
C VAL A 283 1.19 -33.60 -16.61
N PRO A 284 0.06 -33.31 -15.95
CA PRO A 284 -0.38 -34.05 -14.78
C PRO A 284 -0.66 -35.50 -15.19
N THR A 285 -0.07 -36.46 -14.47
CA THR A 285 -0.23 -37.89 -14.75
C THR A 285 -0.83 -38.55 -13.51
N SER A 286 -1.91 -39.29 -13.66
CA SER A 286 -2.52 -40.09 -12.59
C SER A 286 -2.00 -41.54 -12.54
N ALA A 287 -0.99 -41.88 -13.34
CA ALA A 287 -0.57 -43.26 -13.57
C ALA A 287 0.87 -43.51 -13.10
N GLU A 288 1.08 -44.57 -12.31
CA GLU A 288 2.40 -45.05 -11.87
C GLU A 288 3.33 -45.51 -13.02
N ASN A 289 2.86 -45.52 -14.28
CA ASN A 289 3.64 -45.94 -15.43
C ASN A 289 3.45 -44.97 -16.60
N VAL A 290 4.38 -44.03 -16.74
CA VAL A 290 4.51 -43.20 -17.96
C VAL A 290 5.79 -43.60 -18.67
N GLU A 291 5.65 -44.31 -19.80
CA GLU A 291 6.74 -44.47 -20.76
C GLU A 291 6.85 -43.20 -21.60
N VAL A 292 7.94 -42.47 -21.42
CA VAL A 292 8.33 -41.36 -22.29
C VAL A 292 9.03 -41.95 -23.52
N LYS A 293 8.44 -41.77 -24.71
CA LYS A 293 9.08 -42.08 -25.99
C LYS A 293 9.97 -40.95 -26.46
#